data_AF-A0A4Q4RRD6-F1
#
_entry.id   AF-A0A4Q4RRD6-F1
#
_cell.length_a   1.000
_cell.length_b   1.000
_cell.length_c   1.000
_cell.angle_alpha   90.00
_cell.angle_beta   90.00
_cell.angle_gamma   90.00
#
_symmetry.space_group_name_H-M   'P 1'
#
loop_
_entity.id
_entity.type
_entity.pdbx_description
1 polymer ?
#
loop_
_entity_poly.entity_id
_entity_poly.type
_entity_poly.pdbx_seq_one_letter_code
_entity_poly.pdbx_strand_id
1 'polypeptide(L)'
;MRVHTIHDLNARNPTPPSNPLLTSSVTDAERRFSRFSVTDAVHLKLKLQALDNAVSRIRPENHDQADIATITSACQTRPFEETVYVAGSEIFYLVVKGLARPHIIADVYAEAYKHVLQGRPYVNNYNLSGCRGIDCVFSDVRTVLGDIDRVCDTNLEGAFAKLEERGRSIISAYATILLTLTSSAVSLSPAPSRAASPCILIPASS
;
A
#
# COMPACT_ATOMS: atom_id res chain seq x y z
N MET A 1 -55.50 -31.48 -1.31
CA MET A 1 -54.59 -30.54 -0.61
C MET A 1 -54.23 -31.20 0.73
N ARG A 2 -53.00 -31.70 0.90
CA ARG A 2 -52.56 -32.38 2.14
C ARG A 2 -51.70 -31.41 2.94
N VAL A 3 -52.10 -31.14 4.18
CA VAL A 3 -51.35 -30.31 5.12
C VAL A 3 -50.43 -31.22 5.91
N HIS A 4 -49.12 -30.97 5.82
CA HIS A 4 -48.11 -31.70 6.58
C HIS A 4 -47.78 -30.94 7.86
N THR A 5 -48.00 -31.57 9.01
CA THR A 5 -47.63 -31.04 10.33
C THR A 5 -46.21 -31.47 10.73
N ILE A 6 -45.58 -30.67 11.59
CA ILE A 6 -44.15 -30.74 12.00
C ILE A 6 -43.72 -32.13 12.52
N HIS A 7 -44.66 -32.97 12.97
CA HIS A 7 -44.37 -34.34 13.40
C HIS A 7 -44.05 -35.33 12.25
N ASP A 8 -44.47 -35.08 11.01
CA ASP A 8 -44.18 -35.98 9.87
C ASP A 8 -42.72 -35.91 9.40
N LEU A 9 -41.98 -34.87 9.77
CA LEU A 9 -40.58 -34.68 9.35
C LEU A 9 -39.57 -35.47 10.19
N ASN A 10 -39.95 -35.94 11.39
CA ASN A 10 -39.04 -36.65 12.30
C ASN A 10 -39.03 -38.19 12.12
N ALA A 11 -39.84 -38.75 11.22
CA ALA A 11 -39.95 -40.20 11.02
C ALA A 11 -39.01 -40.79 9.93
N ARG A 12 -38.14 -39.98 9.32
CA ARG A 12 -37.12 -40.47 8.38
C ARG A 12 -35.74 -40.40 9.01
N ASN A 13 -35.41 -41.39 9.82
CA ASN A 13 -34.01 -41.73 10.08
C ASN A 13 -33.45 -42.44 8.84
N PRO A 14 -32.43 -41.90 8.16
CA PRO A 14 -31.60 -42.72 7.28
C PRO A 14 -30.56 -43.45 8.16
N THR A 15 -30.53 -44.77 8.03
CA THR A 15 -29.43 -45.61 8.50
C THR A 15 -28.10 -45.04 7.97
N PRO A 16 -27.08 -44.81 8.82
CA PRO A 16 -25.82 -44.24 8.34
C PRO A 16 -25.05 -45.26 7.51
N PRO A 17 -24.45 -44.89 6.36
CA PRO A 17 -23.50 -45.75 5.68
C PRO A 17 -22.19 -45.82 6.47
N SER A 18 -21.78 -47.03 6.81
CA SER A 18 -20.47 -47.35 7.40
C SER A 18 -19.35 -47.09 6.39
N ASN A 19 -18.79 -45.88 6.38
CA ASN A 19 -17.47 -45.59 5.81
C ASN A 19 -16.88 -44.35 6.51
N PRO A 20 -15.80 -44.48 7.30
CA PRO A 20 -15.27 -43.39 8.10
C PRO A 20 -14.14 -42.70 7.34
N LEU A 21 -14.41 -42.08 6.20
CA LEU A 21 -13.44 -41.21 5.53
C LEU A 21 -14.18 -40.29 4.57
N LEU A 22 -13.99 -38.98 4.80
CA LEU A 22 -14.37 -37.86 3.93
C LEU A 22 -15.86 -37.51 3.93
N THR A 23 -16.28 -36.62 4.85
CA THR A 23 -17.23 -35.51 4.62
C THR A 23 -17.79 -34.99 5.96
N SER A 24 -17.03 -34.14 6.67
CA SER A 24 -17.57 -33.10 7.57
C SER A 24 -16.49 -32.18 8.13
N SER A 25 -15.44 -31.91 7.35
CA SER A 25 -14.49 -30.83 7.66
C SER A 25 -14.61 -29.70 6.64
N VAL A 26 -15.85 -29.32 6.29
CA VAL A 26 -16.11 -27.90 5.99
C VAL A 26 -16.09 -27.24 7.36
N THR A 27 -14.86 -27.03 7.84
CA THR A 27 -14.61 -26.42 9.15
C THR A 27 -15.36 -25.09 9.21
N ASP A 28 -15.85 -24.72 10.39
CA ASP A 28 -16.37 -23.36 10.66
C ASP A 28 -15.39 -22.24 10.22
N ALA A 29 -14.13 -22.55 9.89
CA ALA A 29 -13.20 -21.65 9.23
C ALA A 29 -13.64 -21.19 7.83
N GLU A 30 -14.41 -22.00 7.07
CA GLU A 30 -15.03 -21.60 5.79
C GLU A 30 -16.36 -20.85 5.98
N ARG A 31 -16.98 -20.87 7.16
CA ARG A 31 -18.07 -19.93 7.50
C ARG A 31 -17.56 -18.60 8.05
N ARG A 32 -16.29 -18.55 8.49
CA ARG A 32 -15.54 -17.34 8.87
C ARG A 32 -14.93 -16.61 7.68
N PHE A 33 -15.51 -16.72 6.47
CA PHE A 33 -15.41 -15.64 5.49
C PHE A 33 -16.26 -14.45 5.97
N SER A 34 -15.92 -13.92 7.14
CA SER A 34 -16.59 -12.78 7.76
C SER A 34 -16.58 -11.66 6.74
N ARG A 35 -17.75 -11.39 6.17
CA ARG A 35 -17.99 -10.15 5.45
C ARG A 35 -17.52 -9.03 6.37
N PHE A 36 -16.65 -8.16 5.86
CA PHE A 36 -16.27 -6.94 6.56
C PHE A 36 -17.55 -6.31 7.12
N SER A 37 -17.57 -6.07 8.43
CA SER A 37 -18.73 -5.62 9.18
C SER A 37 -18.55 -4.18 9.62
N VAL A 38 -19.63 -3.56 10.13
CA VAL A 38 -19.54 -2.22 10.73
C VAL A 38 -18.60 -2.22 11.94
N THR A 39 -18.56 -3.31 12.71
CA THR A 39 -17.62 -3.46 13.84
C THR A 39 -16.17 -3.51 13.36
N ASP A 40 -15.88 -4.21 12.26
CA ASP A 40 -14.53 -4.19 11.67
C ASP A 40 -14.16 -2.79 11.16
N ALA A 41 -15.16 -2.05 10.66
CA ALA A 41 -15.01 -0.67 10.24
C ALA A 41 -14.68 0.28 11.40
N VAL A 42 -15.21 0.05 12.60
CA VAL A 42 -14.80 0.76 13.83
C VAL A 42 -13.30 0.56 14.07
N HIS A 43 -12.84 -0.68 14.12
CA HIS A 43 -11.43 -0.98 14.40
C HIS A 43 -10.50 -0.41 13.34
N LEU A 44 -10.88 -0.52 12.07
CA LEU A 44 -10.12 0.05 10.96
C LEU A 44 -10.10 1.58 11.01
N LYS A 45 -11.21 2.25 11.34
CA LYS A 45 -11.27 3.71 11.51
C LYS A 45 -10.28 4.16 12.58
N LEU A 46 -10.29 3.53 13.75
CA LEU A 46 -9.36 3.83 14.84
C LEU A 46 -7.90 3.59 14.42
N LYS A 47 -7.64 2.51 13.67
CA LYS A 47 -6.30 2.20 13.14
C LYS A 47 -5.83 3.28 12.17
N LEU A 48 -6.69 3.78 11.29
CA LEU A 48 -6.37 4.86 10.35
C LEU A 48 -6.13 6.20 11.05
N GLN A 49 -6.90 6.53 12.09
CA GLN A 49 -6.67 7.73 12.90
C GLN A 49 -5.35 7.65 13.67
N ALA A 50 -5.00 6.47 14.20
CA ALA A 50 -3.71 6.25 14.84
C ALA A 50 -2.55 6.40 13.84
N LEU A 51 -2.74 5.89 12.62
CA LEU A 51 -1.77 6.00 11.54
C LEU A 51 -1.58 7.44 11.09
N ASP A 52 -2.66 8.22 10.93
CA ASP A 52 -2.61 9.64 10.60
C ASP A 52 -1.82 10.43 11.64
N ASN A 53 -2.08 10.19 12.93
CA ASN A 53 -1.33 10.80 14.02
C ASN A 53 0.16 10.43 13.98
N ALA A 54 0.49 9.17 13.68
CA ALA A 54 1.88 8.75 13.50
C ALA A 54 2.55 9.47 12.33
N VAL A 55 1.89 9.52 11.18
CA VAL A 55 2.40 10.14 9.95
C VAL A 55 2.56 11.65 10.09
N SER A 56 1.62 12.33 10.74
CA SER A 56 1.63 13.79 10.94
C SER A 56 2.83 14.30 11.76
N ARG A 57 3.43 13.43 12.60
CA ARG A 57 4.58 13.76 13.43
C ARG A 57 5.91 13.61 12.71
N ILE A 58 5.93 12.85 11.62
CA ILE A 58 7.14 12.56 10.87
C ILE A 58 7.49 13.79 10.04
N ARG A 59 8.73 14.26 10.21
CA ARG A 59 9.32 15.25 9.30
C ARG A 59 10.00 14.49 8.18
N PRO A 60 9.48 14.54 6.93
CA PRO A 60 10.04 13.76 5.83
C PRO A 60 11.55 14.00 5.62
N GLU A 61 12.03 15.20 5.94
CA GLU A 61 13.41 15.65 5.78
C GLU A 61 14.39 14.88 6.68
N ASN A 62 13.97 14.58 7.92
CA ASN A 62 14.82 14.05 8.98
C ASN A 62 14.25 12.76 9.57
N HIS A 63 13.61 11.95 8.73
CA HIS A 63 13.00 10.71 9.21
C HIS A 63 14.08 9.70 9.62
N ASP A 64 13.81 8.95 10.68
CA ASP A 64 14.70 7.89 11.16
C ASP A 64 14.02 6.52 11.22
N GLN A 65 14.74 5.52 11.73
CA GLN A 65 14.21 4.16 11.88
C GLN A 65 13.10 4.09 12.96
N ALA A 66 13.10 5.01 13.93
CA ALA A 66 12.07 5.08 14.97
C ALA A 66 10.74 5.61 14.41
N ASP A 67 10.79 6.51 13.43
CA ASP A 67 9.60 6.96 12.69
C ASP A 67 8.93 5.80 11.93
N ILE A 68 9.72 4.96 11.27
CA ILE A 68 9.24 3.75 10.59
C ILE A 68 8.63 2.75 11.58
N ALA A 69 9.25 2.57 12.75
CA ALA A 69 8.73 1.74 13.82
C ALA A 69 7.41 2.29 14.36
N THR A 70 7.27 3.62 14.46
CA THR A 70 6.05 4.30 14.92
C THR A 70 4.89 4.07 13.95
N ILE A 71 5.13 4.20 12.64
CA ILE A 71 4.13 3.85 11.60
C ILE A 71 3.68 2.39 11.76
N THR A 72 4.64 1.48 11.93
CA THR A 72 4.36 0.04 12.06
C THR A 72 3.56 -0.27 13.32
N SER A 73 3.89 0.38 14.44
CA SER A 73 3.17 0.23 15.72
C SER A 73 1.75 0.79 15.64
N ALA A 74 1.54 1.91 14.93
CA ALA A 74 0.21 2.47 14.71
C ALA A 74 -0.73 1.52 13.95
N CYS A 75 -0.16 0.63 13.12
CA CYS A 75 -0.91 -0.37 12.39
C CYS A 75 -1.23 -1.64 13.21
N GLN A 76 -0.68 -1.79 14.43
CA GLN A 76 -0.97 -2.96 15.24
C GLN A 76 -2.38 -2.86 15.82
N THR A 77 -3.17 -3.92 15.66
CA THR A 77 -4.49 -4.04 16.26
C THR A 77 -4.33 -4.00 17.78
N ARG A 78 -4.78 -2.92 18.41
CA ARG A 78 -4.86 -2.86 19.87
C ARG A 78 -6.02 -3.76 20.32
N PRO A 79 -5.86 -4.55 21.40
CA PRO A 79 -7.00 -5.23 21.99
C PRO A 79 -7.93 -4.16 22.57
N PHE A 80 -8.98 -3.82 21.82
CA PHE A 80 -10.08 -3.06 22.35
C PHE A 80 -10.98 -4.07 23.07
N GLU A 81 -10.93 -4.08 24.40
CA GLU A 81 -11.75 -4.98 25.24
C GLU A 81 -13.24 -4.62 25.22
N GLU A 82 -13.60 -3.49 24.61
CA GLU A 82 -14.96 -2.95 24.63
C GLU A 82 -15.49 -2.71 23.21
N THR A 83 -16.77 -3.01 23.01
CA THR A 83 -17.50 -2.71 21.76
C THR A 83 -17.79 -1.21 21.70
N VAL A 84 -16.75 -0.41 21.47
CA VAL A 84 -16.84 1.03 21.37
C VAL A 84 -17.55 1.39 20.07
N TYR A 85 -18.74 1.99 20.16
CA TYR A 85 -19.34 2.62 18.99
C TYR A 85 -18.58 3.92 18.68
N VAL A 86 -18.09 4.04 17.45
CA VAL A 86 -17.45 5.26 16.94
C VAL A 86 -18.40 5.91 15.94
N ALA A 87 -18.73 7.18 16.16
CA ALA A 87 -19.63 7.91 15.29
C ALA A 87 -19.12 7.93 13.84
N GLY A 88 -20.02 7.70 12.89
CA GLY A 88 -19.70 7.68 11.45
C GLY A 88 -19.05 6.39 10.97
N SER A 89 -18.97 5.34 11.79
CA SER A 89 -18.45 4.02 11.38
C SER A 89 -19.31 3.34 10.32
N GLU A 90 -20.60 3.63 10.24
CA GLU A 90 -21.48 3.13 9.16
C GLU A 90 -21.17 3.81 7.84
N ILE A 91 -20.92 5.12 7.86
CA ILE A 91 -20.53 5.88 6.67
C ILE A 91 -19.16 5.38 6.21
N PHE A 92 -18.22 5.21 7.14
CA PHE A 92 -16.90 4.66 6.84
C PHE A 92 -16.99 3.24 6.26
N TYR A 93 -17.85 2.39 6.83
CA TYR A 93 -18.13 1.06 6.29
C TYR A 93 -18.59 1.14 4.84
N LEU A 94 -19.49 2.05 4.49
CA LEU A 94 -19.98 2.22 3.12
C LEU A 94 -18.89 2.67 2.14
N VAL A 95 -17.93 3.48 2.60
CA VAL A 95 -16.77 3.92 1.79
C VAL A 95 -15.87 2.73 1.45
N VAL A 96 -15.54 1.89 2.44
CA VAL A 96 -14.50 0.88 2.26
C VAL A 96 -15.02 -0.51 1.88
N LYS A 97 -16.31 -0.82 2.06
CA LYS A 97 -16.88 -2.17 1.80
C LYS A 97 -16.73 -2.65 0.35
N GLY A 98 -16.53 -1.73 -0.59
CA GLY A 98 -16.32 -2.05 -2.01
C GLY A 98 -14.90 -2.53 -2.32
N LEU A 99 -13.94 -2.30 -1.41
CA LEU A 99 -12.57 -2.74 -1.57
C LEU A 99 -12.44 -4.23 -1.20
N ALA A 100 -11.53 -4.91 -1.89
CA ALA A 100 -11.15 -6.26 -1.51
C ALA A 100 -10.41 -6.23 -0.17
N ARG A 101 -10.88 -7.00 0.82
CA ARG A 101 -10.25 -7.12 2.16
C ARG A 101 -9.98 -5.76 2.85
N PRO A 102 -11.00 -4.95 3.16
CA PRO A 102 -10.80 -3.59 3.67
C PRO A 102 -9.97 -3.48 4.96
N HIS A 103 -9.91 -4.54 5.77
CA HIS A 103 -9.14 -4.55 7.03
C HIS A 103 -7.63 -4.34 6.85
N ILE A 104 -7.07 -4.55 5.65
CA ILE A 104 -5.63 -4.33 5.38
C ILE A 104 -5.31 -2.92 4.89
N ILE A 105 -6.30 -2.04 4.68
CA ILE A 105 -6.10 -0.70 4.08
C ILE A 105 -5.00 0.08 4.78
N ALA A 106 -5.01 0.09 6.11
CA ALA A 106 -4.01 0.80 6.90
C ALA A 106 -2.59 0.20 6.73
N ASP A 107 -2.47 -1.12 6.60
CA ASP A 107 -1.17 -1.78 6.36
C ASP A 107 -0.65 -1.47 4.95
N VAL A 108 -1.52 -1.53 3.94
CA VAL A 108 -1.19 -1.21 2.55
C VAL A 108 -0.74 0.25 2.42
N TYR A 109 -1.46 1.18 3.06
CA TYR A 109 -1.07 2.59 3.11
C TYR A 109 0.29 2.76 3.80
N ALA A 110 0.49 2.13 4.97
CA ALA A 110 1.73 2.25 5.73
C ALA A 110 2.95 1.73 4.95
N GLU A 111 2.82 0.61 4.26
CA GLU A 111 3.88 0.11 3.37
C GLU A 111 4.18 1.11 2.25
N ALA A 112 3.15 1.59 1.55
CA ALA A 112 3.34 2.59 0.49
C ALA A 112 4.05 3.84 1.00
N TYR A 113 3.61 4.37 2.14
CA TYR A 113 4.18 5.56 2.75
C TYR A 113 5.65 5.34 3.14
N LYS A 114 5.99 4.22 3.78
CA LYS A 114 7.37 3.88 4.15
C LYS A 114 8.30 3.79 2.94
N HIS A 115 7.85 3.15 1.87
CA HIS A 115 8.63 3.04 0.64
C HIS A 115 8.96 4.40 0.04
N VAL A 116 7.95 5.26 -0.10
CA VAL A 116 8.14 6.61 -0.65
C VAL A 116 8.97 7.48 0.30
N LEU A 117 8.81 7.31 1.62
CA LEU A 117 9.60 8.01 2.64
C LEU A 117 11.09 7.71 2.51
N GLN A 118 11.44 6.45 2.22
CA GLN A 118 12.79 5.99 1.91
C GLN A 118 13.28 6.39 0.50
N GLY A 119 12.52 7.20 -0.25
CA GLY A 119 12.86 7.65 -1.60
C GLY A 119 12.71 6.57 -2.67
N ARG A 120 11.99 5.47 -2.39
CA ARG A 120 11.77 4.38 -3.36
C ARG A 120 10.37 4.50 -3.96
N PRO A 121 10.20 4.30 -5.28
CA PRO A 121 8.87 4.21 -5.85
C PRO A 121 8.15 2.99 -5.27
N TYR A 122 6.91 3.18 -4.84
CA TYR A 122 6.07 2.07 -4.41
C TYR A 122 5.40 1.43 -5.63
N VAL A 123 5.52 0.11 -5.74
CA VAL A 123 4.87 -0.68 -6.78
C VAL A 123 3.82 -1.56 -6.11
N ASN A 124 2.60 -1.51 -6.62
CA ASN A 124 1.52 -2.36 -6.16
C ASN A 124 1.92 -3.84 -6.26
N ASN A 125 1.82 -4.56 -5.14
CA ASN A 125 2.06 -5.99 -5.11
C ASN A 125 0.74 -6.71 -4.80
N TYR A 126 0.23 -7.44 -5.79
CA TYR A 126 -0.95 -8.26 -5.62
C TYR A 126 -0.56 -9.53 -4.87
N ASN A 127 -0.70 -9.52 -3.55
CA ASN A 127 -0.55 -10.73 -2.77
C ASN A 127 -1.82 -11.58 -2.91
N LEU A 128 -1.64 -12.80 -3.41
CA LEU A 128 -2.63 -13.86 -3.28
C LEU A 128 -2.50 -14.42 -1.88
N SER A 129 -3.32 -13.94 -0.95
CA SER A 129 -3.32 -14.48 0.42
C SER A 129 -4.09 -15.81 0.47
N GLY A 130 -3.58 -16.84 -0.22
CA GLY A 130 -4.12 -18.21 -0.24
C GLY A 130 -5.59 -18.29 -0.68
N CYS A 131 -6.38 -19.19 -0.06
CA CYS A 131 -7.82 -19.39 -0.31
C CYS A 131 -8.72 -18.16 0.01
N ARG A 132 -8.15 -16.98 0.27
CA ARG A 132 -8.82 -15.78 0.82
C ARG A 132 -9.02 -14.64 -0.18
N GLY A 133 -8.65 -14.84 -1.45
CA GLY A 133 -8.84 -13.87 -2.54
C GLY A 133 -7.65 -12.92 -2.77
N ILE A 134 -7.89 -11.91 -3.62
CA ILE A 134 -6.90 -10.88 -3.99
C ILE A 134 -6.97 -9.75 -2.96
N ASP A 135 -5.82 -9.35 -2.43
CA ASP A 135 -5.69 -8.21 -1.52
C ASP A 135 -5.88 -6.88 -2.28
N CYS A 136 -6.54 -5.88 -1.67
CA CYS A 136 -6.53 -4.54 -2.25
C CYS A 136 -5.09 -4.01 -2.32
N VAL A 137 -4.78 -3.29 -3.39
CA VAL A 137 -3.49 -2.62 -3.57
C VAL A 137 -3.59 -1.14 -3.26
N PHE A 138 -2.44 -0.46 -3.16
CA PHE A 138 -2.43 0.96 -2.81
C PHE A 138 -3.17 1.84 -3.83
N SER A 139 -3.18 1.48 -5.12
CA SER A 139 -3.99 2.21 -6.11
C SER A 139 -5.48 2.15 -5.81
N ASP A 140 -5.99 1.01 -5.32
CA ASP A 140 -7.40 0.88 -4.95
C ASP A 140 -7.69 1.75 -3.73
N VAL A 141 -6.82 1.69 -2.71
CA VAL A 141 -6.90 2.53 -1.51
C VAL A 141 -6.87 4.01 -1.87
N ARG A 142 -6.04 4.39 -2.83
CA ARG A 142 -5.89 5.78 -3.27
C ARG A 142 -7.18 6.35 -3.85
N THR A 143 -8.01 5.53 -4.49
CA THR A 143 -9.30 6.00 -5.04
C THR A 143 -10.30 6.43 -3.98
N VAL A 144 -10.19 5.91 -2.76
CA VAL A 144 -11.10 6.19 -1.64
C VAL A 144 -10.46 7.04 -0.55
N LEU A 145 -9.19 7.42 -0.68
CA LEU A 145 -8.41 8.03 0.39
C LEU A 145 -8.96 9.40 0.82
N GLY A 146 -9.42 10.22 -0.11
CA GLY A 146 -10.08 11.50 0.21
C GLY A 146 -11.42 11.34 0.93
N ASP A 147 -12.19 10.29 0.60
CA ASP A 147 -13.41 9.96 1.33
C ASP A 147 -13.10 9.42 2.74
N ILE A 148 -12.03 8.63 2.88
CA ILE A 148 -11.51 8.19 4.18
C ILE A 148 -11.13 9.40 5.02
N ASP A 149 -10.36 10.35 4.47
CA ASP A 149 -9.93 11.56 5.17
C ASP A 149 -11.11 12.38 5.67
N ARG A 150 -12.15 12.54 4.85
CA ARG A 150 -13.38 13.25 5.25
C ARG A 150 -14.15 12.55 6.37
N VAL A 151 -14.22 11.22 6.37
CA VAL A 151 -15.07 10.44 7.31
C VAL A 151 -14.33 10.09 8.61
N CYS A 152 -13.00 10.00 8.54
CA CYS A 152 -12.13 9.66 9.67
C CYS A 152 -11.49 10.90 10.31
N ASP A 153 -11.70 12.09 9.77
CA ASP A 153 -11.02 13.33 10.17
C ASP A 153 -9.49 13.17 10.11
N THR A 154 -9.00 12.56 9.03
CA THR A 154 -7.56 12.32 8.77
C THR A 154 -7.07 13.17 7.58
N ASN A 155 -5.76 13.19 7.35
CA ASN A 155 -5.14 13.87 6.22
C ASN A 155 -4.08 12.98 5.55
N LEU A 156 -4.41 11.69 5.37
CA LEU A 156 -3.53 10.69 4.79
C LEU A 156 -3.28 10.97 3.30
N GLU A 157 -4.29 11.39 2.54
CA GLU A 157 -4.13 11.79 1.14
C GLU A 157 -3.17 12.97 1.01
N GLY A 158 -3.39 14.01 1.83
CA GLY A 158 -2.53 15.19 1.84
C GLY A 158 -1.11 14.88 2.29
N ALA A 159 -0.92 14.01 3.29
CA ALA A 159 0.40 13.58 3.74
C ALA A 159 1.15 12.81 2.64
N PHE A 160 0.47 11.89 1.96
CA PHE A 160 1.06 11.14 0.86
C PHE A 160 1.41 12.04 -0.33
N ALA A 161 0.53 12.97 -0.71
CA ALA A 161 0.75 13.89 -1.82
C ALA A 161 2.00 14.77 -1.61
N LYS A 162 2.18 15.32 -0.39
CA LYS A 162 3.38 16.07 -0.01
C LYS A 162 4.65 15.24 -0.12
N LEU A 163 4.56 13.97 0.29
CA LEU A 163 5.69 13.04 0.23
C LEU A 163 6.09 12.73 -1.22
N GLU A 164 5.13 12.52 -2.11
CA GLU A 164 5.39 12.31 -3.54
C GLU A 164 5.96 13.55 -4.23
N GLU A 165 5.45 14.74 -3.92
CA GLU A 165 5.97 16.00 -4.47
C GLU A 165 7.45 16.19 -4.13
N ARG A 166 7.83 15.84 -2.91
CA ARG A 166 9.24 15.81 -2.50
C ARG A 166 10.03 14.78 -3.30
N GLY A 167 9.52 13.56 -3.45
CA GLY A 167 10.18 12.51 -4.23
C GLY A 167 10.45 12.96 -5.69
N ARG A 168 9.48 13.62 -6.32
CA ARG A 168 9.64 14.20 -7.67
C ARG A 168 10.68 15.31 -7.72
N SER A 169 10.68 16.20 -6.73
CA SER A 169 11.63 17.33 -6.64
C SER A 169 13.07 16.86 -6.54
N ILE A 170 13.33 15.82 -5.73
CA ILE A 170 14.65 15.21 -5.58
C ILE A 170 15.13 14.60 -6.91
N ILE A 171 14.29 13.82 -7.59
CA ILE A 171 14.64 13.20 -8.88
C ILE A 171 14.95 14.28 -9.93
N SER A 172 14.14 15.34 -9.99
CA SER A 172 14.35 16.47 -10.89
C SER A 172 15.68 17.21 -10.62
N ALA A 173 16.03 17.40 -9.35
CA ALA A 173 17.31 18.01 -8.96
C ALA A 173 18.51 17.16 -9.41
N TYR A 174 18.46 15.84 -9.18
CA TYR A 174 19.52 14.93 -9.63
C TYR A 174 19.64 14.87 -11.16
N ALA A 175 18.52 14.85 -11.89
CA ALA A 175 18.52 14.90 -13.35
C ALA A 175 19.19 16.18 -13.88
N THR A 176 18.89 17.33 -13.26
CA THR A 176 19.49 18.62 -13.62
C THR A 176 21.00 18.61 -13.37
N ILE A 177 21.44 18.12 -12.21
CA ILE A 177 22.87 18.00 -11.88
C ILE A 177 23.60 17.11 -12.90
N LEU A 178 23.06 15.93 -13.21
CA LEU A 178 23.65 15.02 -14.19
C LEU A 178 23.72 15.63 -15.60
N LEU A 179 22.68 16.37 -16.03
CA LEU A 179 22.66 17.09 -17.30
C LEU A 179 23.71 18.22 -17.35
N THR A 180 23.90 18.96 -16.25
CA THR A 180 24.95 20.00 -16.16
C THR A 180 26.37 19.43 -16.12
N LEU A 181 26.59 18.32 -15.42
CA LEU A 181 27.90 17.66 -15.35
C LEU A 181 28.29 17.05 -16.71
N THR A 182 27.35 16.44 -17.41
CA THR A 182 27.59 15.89 -18.76
C THR A 182 27.80 16.97 -19.81
N SER A 183 27.06 18.08 -19.74
CA SER A 183 27.29 19.23 -20.63
C SER A 183 28.66 19.89 -20.41
N SER A 184 29.13 19.95 -19.16
CA SER A 184 30.46 20.47 -18.82
C SER A 184 31.60 19.56 -19.30
N ALA A 185 31.37 18.24 -19.37
CA ALA A 185 32.35 17.27 -19.86
C ALA A 185 32.49 17.27 -21.40
N VAL A 186 31.44 17.63 -22.15
CA VAL A 186 31.48 17.70 -23.62
C VAL A 186 32.23 18.93 -24.14
N SER A 187 32.29 20.02 -23.37
CA SER A 187 32.98 21.25 -23.78
C SER A 187 34.52 21.21 -23.66
N LEU A 188 35.10 20.12 -23.17
CA LEU A 188 36.54 19.98 -22.90
C LEU A 188 37.27 19.04 -23.87
N SER A 189 36.67 18.65 -25.00
CA SER A 189 37.39 17.94 -26.07
C SER A 189 38.28 18.93 -26.85
N PRO A 190 39.62 18.83 -26.79
CA PRO A 190 40.48 19.65 -27.62
C PRO A 190 40.43 19.10 -29.05
N ALA A 191 40.08 19.96 -30.00
CA ALA A 191 40.16 19.66 -31.42
C ALA A 191 41.58 19.18 -31.79
N PRO A 192 41.75 18.10 -32.58
CA PRO A 192 43.06 17.65 -32.98
C PRO A 192 43.71 18.71 -33.88
N SER A 193 44.76 19.37 -33.38
CA SER A 193 45.54 20.33 -34.16
C SER A 193 46.23 19.59 -35.31
N ARG A 194 45.79 19.90 -36.53
CA ARG A 194 46.36 19.41 -37.77
C ARG A 194 47.79 19.95 -37.90
N ALA A 195 48.78 19.12 -37.56
CA ALA A 195 50.20 19.44 -37.74
C ALA A 195 50.51 19.54 -39.25
N ALA A 196 50.77 20.76 -39.73
CA ALA A 196 51.37 20.99 -41.03
C ALA A 196 52.89 21.03 -40.86
N SER A 197 53.58 20.00 -41.38
CA SER A 197 55.05 19.96 -41.45
C SER A 197 55.57 20.97 -42.48
N PRO A 198 56.60 21.77 -42.18
CA PRO A 198 57.30 22.54 -43.21
C PRO A 198 58.37 21.67 -43.88
N CYS A 199 58.31 21.57 -45.21
CA CYS A 199 59.37 21.03 -46.06
C CYS A 199 60.64 21.87 -45.91
N ILE A 200 61.74 21.24 -45.49
CA ILE A 200 63.08 21.84 -45.53
C ILE A 200 63.67 21.57 -46.92
N LEU A 201 63.86 22.64 -47.68
CA LEU A 201 64.63 22.70 -48.92
C LEU A 201 66.13 22.61 -48.57
N ILE A 202 66.82 21.60 -49.12
CA ILE A 202 68.28 21.49 -49.12
C ILE A 202 68.80 22.14 -50.41
N PRO A 203 69.67 23.16 -50.37
CA PRO A 203 70.42 23.59 -51.54
C PRO A 203 71.76 22.84 -51.65
N ALA A 204 72.09 22.46 -52.89
CA ALA A 204 73.32 21.82 -53.29
C ALA A 204 74.49 22.82 -53.43
N SER A 205 75.70 22.38 -53.10
CA SER A 205 77.03 22.90 -53.51
C SER A 205 78.06 21.89 -52.95
N SER A 206 79.12 21.42 -53.60
CA SER A 206 79.72 21.51 -54.93
C SER A 206 80.63 20.30 -55.08
#